data_AF-A0A3R7ERK8-F1
#
_entry.id   AF-A0A3R7ERK8-F1
#
_cell.length_a   1.000
_cell.length_b   1.000
_cell.length_c   1.000
_cell.angle_alpha   90.00
_cell.angle_beta   90.00
_cell.angle_gamma   90.00
#
_symmetry.space_group_name_H-M   'P 1'
#
loop_
_entity.id
_entity.type
_entity.pdbx_description
1 polymer ?
#
loop_
_entity_poly.entity_id
_entity_poly.type
_entity_poly.pdbx_seq_one_letter_code
_entity_poly.pdbx_strand_id
1 'polypeptide(L)'
;MKITALGLAVLMILAVMALLPTAMAQEVPAHVVISEVFYDESGTDNNEFCELYNPTDSDIAISGWKLKAFDQTGTLKTTTTLPAGTIITAHKFYLIGEKDPLNSGDWGGTAISPDCIRGGTDWQNGPDDYLVLEDGTGTYVDGVRWGHSNGYNPPAIPDVPDNHTAPDVTGKSIERKSLNGGYAPAQDTNDNSFDFSVQGTPTPKNSAAPAMDPAPVELFDAAGNFKGGFNKIQDAVDSAADGDTILVHDGTYNENVNVNKRLTIRSENGYANCIVQAANPNDYVFEVTTSYVNITGFTVKGATNQYKAGIYLYSHSYCKVSNNNALNNYYGIRIDGGTFPVNPNTGTSDYLSNNRLVNNGGAAYHLGTNIYPTPGNAEVSGNGFDGIRLNAANTVVTVSGTYKMPLYLWVQYPGQHHKLTINPGATVTIAPGLRVQVQRTIGIDVKGSLIAEGTESERII
;
A
#
# COMPACT_ATOMS: atom_id res chain seq x y z
N MET A 1 -57.00 -13.81 -45.10
CA MET A 1 -56.79 -15.11 -44.41
C MET A 1 -56.49 -14.80 -42.95
N LYS A 2 -57.39 -15.18 -42.04
CA LYS A 2 -57.26 -14.93 -40.60
C LYS A 2 -56.18 -15.87 -40.04
N ILE A 3 -55.19 -15.34 -39.32
CA ILE A 3 -54.36 -16.13 -38.41
C ILE A 3 -54.62 -15.59 -37.00
N THR A 4 -55.13 -16.49 -36.18
CA THR A 4 -55.61 -16.33 -34.81
C THR A 4 -54.46 -16.27 -33.81
N ALA A 5 -54.72 -15.56 -32.70
CA ALA A 5 -53.88 -15.48 -31.53
C ALA A 5 -53.39 -16.85 -31.04
N LEU A 6 -52.08 -17.00 -30.90
CA LEU A 6 -51.44 -18.06 -30.14
C LEU A 6 -50.31 -17.44 -29.32
N GLY A 7 -50.35 -17.63 -28.00
CA GLY A 7 -49.14 -17.72 -27.20
C GLY A 7 -48.50 -16.40 -26.78
N LEU A 8 -49.19 -15.68 -25.91
CA LEU A 8 -48.66 -14.67 -25.00
C LEU A 8 -47.61 -15.31 -24.06
N ALA A 9 -46.32 -15.34 -24.44
CA ALA A 9 -45.19 -15.60 -23.53
C ALA A 9 -43.83 -15.41 -24.23
N VAL A 10 -43.52 -14.21 -24.71
CA VAL A 10 -42.12 -13.77 -24.79
C VAL A 10 -41.89 -12.93 -23.55
N LEU A 11 -41.31 -13.59 -22.56
CA LEU A 11 -40.83 -13.04 -21.31
C LEU A 11 -39.98 -11.80 -21.61
N MET A 12 -40.57 -10.61 -21.48
CA MET A 12 -39.82 -9.38 -21.27
C MET A 12 -39.05 -9.57 -19.96
N ILE A 13 -37.83 -10.11 -20.05
CA ILE A 13 -36.81 -9.82 -19.05
C ILE A 13 -36.49 -8.35 -19.27
N LEU A 14 -37.32 -7.47 -18.69
CA LEU A 14 -36.85 -6.16 -18.27
C LEU A 14 -35.80 -6.48 -17.20
N ALA A 15 -34.54 -6.58 -17.65
CA ALA A 15 -33.43 -6.35 -16.76
C ALA A 15 -33.58 -4.90 -16.29
N VAL A 16 -34.28 -4.71 -15.17
CA VAL A 16 -33.98 -3.62 -14.26
C VAL A 16 -32.58 -3.94 -13.77
N MET A 17 -31.57 -3.62 -14.59
CA MET A 17 -30.27 -3.28 -14.06
C MET A 17 -30.56 -2.08 -13.18
N ALA A 18 -30.74 -2.34 -11.88
CA ALA A 18 -30.41 -1.34 -10.90
C ALA A 18 -28.98 -0.92 -11.27
N LEU A 19 -28.85 0.29 -11.82
CA LEU A 19 -27.66 1.10 -11.62
C LEU A 19 -27.58 1.25 -10.10
N LEU A 20 -27.07 0.22 -9.43
CA LEU A 20 -26.39 0.44 -8.17
C LEU A 20 -25.37 1.52 -8.53
N PRO A 21 -25.37 2.69 -7.86
CA PRO A 21 -24.25 3.58 -8.00
C PRO A 21 -23.03 2.73 -7.67
N THR A 22 -22.22 2.41 -8.69
CA THR A 22 -20.83 2.07 -8.44
C THR A 22 -20.32 3.29 -7.70
N ALA A 23 -20.05 3.13 -6.40
CA ALA A 23 -19.30 4.13 -5.67
C ALA A 23 -18.03 4.33 -6.48
N MET A 24 -17.98 5.42 -7.25
CA MET A 24 -16.74 5.84 -7.87
C MET A 24 -15.83 6.17 -6.69
N ALA A 25 -14.65 5.55 -6.65
CA ALA A 25 -13.63 5.95 -5.69
C ALA A 25 -13.40 7.45 -5.88
N GLN A 26 -13.51 8.20 -4.79
CA GLN A 26 -13.26 9.63 -4.81
C GLN A 26 -11.81 9.88 -5.25
N GLU A 27 -11.62 10.81 -6.19
CA GLU A 27 -10.28 11.22 -6.62
C GLU A 27 -9.58 12.04 -5.53
N VAL A 28 -8.25 11.99 -5.52
CA VAL A 28 -7.43 12.83 -4.63
C VAL A 28 -7.68 14.30 -4.99
N PRO A 29 -7.95 15.20 -4.01
CA PRO A 29 -8.17 16.61 -4.31
C PRO A 29 -6.94 17.21 -4.98
N ALA A 30 -7.17 18.07 -5.99
CA ALA A 30 -6.10 18.74 -6.73
C ALA A 30 -5.64 20.07 -6.11
N HIS A 31 -6.01 20.31 -4.84
CA HIS A 31 -5.71 21.54 -4.10
C HIS A 31 -5.47 21.24 -2.62
N VAL A 32 -4.96 22.24 -1.88
CA VAL A 32 -4.81 22.18 -0.42
C VAL A 32 -6.18 22.03 0.22
N VAL A 33 -6.25 21.23 1.28
CA VAL A 33 -7.44 21.07 2.12
C VAL A 33 -7.12 21.46 3.57
N ILE A 34 -8.13 21.92 4.31
CA ILE A 34 -8.17 22.01 5.75
C ILE A 34 -8.32 20.59 6.28
N SER A 35 -7.29 20.08 6.96
CA SER A 35 -7.24 18.70 7.43
C SER A 35 -7.73 18.54 8.86
N GLU A 36 -7.46 19.49 9.75
CA GLU A 36 -7.87 19.40 11.15
C GLU A 36 -8.14 20.80 11.71
N VAL A 37 -9.21 20.93 12.51
CA VAL A 37 -9.52 22.17 13.23
C VAL A 37 -9.78 21.86 14.69
N PHE A 38 -9.09 22.59 15.56
CA PHE A 38 -9.34 22.63 16.99
C PHE A 38 -9.70 24.06 17.38
N TYR A 39 -10.95 24.25 17.79
CA TYR A 39 -11.57 25.58 17.92
C TYR A 39 -12.25 25.81 19.28
N ASP A 40 -12.30 24.81 20.16
CA ASP A 40 -13.00 24.87 21.45
C ASP A 40 -12.23 24.05 22.48
N GLU A 41 -11.11 24.61 22.95
CA GLU A 41 -10.32 23.99 24.02
C GLU A 41 -11.11 23.98 25.33
N SER A 42 -10.99 22.89 26.09
CA SER A 42 -11.53 22.84 27.43
C SER A 42 -10.84 23.87 28.33
N GLY A 43 -11.57 24.91 28.72
CA GLY A 43 -11.15 25.85 29.76
C GLY A 43 -10.72 27.23 29.24
N THR A 44 -9.41 27.47 29.09
CA THR A 44 -8.88 28.82 28.82
C THR A 44 -8.82 29.22 27.35
N ASP A 45 -9.16 28.31 26.43
CA ASP A 45 -9.20 28.53 24.97
C ASP A 45 -8.02 29.36 24.45
N ASN A 46 -6.81 28.76 24.52
CA ASN A 46 -5.59 29.42 24.05
C ASN A 46 -4.66 28.52 23.23
N ASN A 47 -5.22 27.45 22.65
CA ASN A 47 -4.49 26.44 21.89
C ASN A 47 -5.18 26.10 20.58
N GLU A 48 -5.99 27.02 20.04
CA GLU A 48 -6.73 26.79 18.80
C GLU A 48 -5.76 26.62 17.62
N PHE A 49 -6.08 25.69 16.71
CA PHE A 49 -5.30 25.50 15.48
C PHE A 49 -6.14 25.07 14.27
N CYS A 50 -5.65 25.45 13.10
CA CYS A 50 -6.12 25.00 11.79
C CYS A 50 -4.92 24.39 11.08
N GLU A 51 -5.07 23.13 10.70
CA GLU A 51 -4.10 22.36 9.95
C GLU A 51 -4.51 22.34 8.48
N LEU A 52 -3.56 22.64 7.60
CA LEU A 52 -3.70 22.48 6.16
C LEU A 52 -2.89 21.27 5.71
N TYR A 53 -3.39 20.57 4.71
CA TYR A 53 -2.73 19.43 4.09
C TYR A 53 -2.70 19.60 2.57
N ASN A 54 -1.57 19.30 1.95
CA ASN A 54 -1.43 19.24 0.49
C ASN A 54 -1.53 17.78 0.02
N PRO A 55 -2.69 17.32 -0.47
CA PRO A 55 -2.87 15.96 -0.98
C PRO A 55 -2.22 15.68 -2.34
N THR A 56 -1.62 16.70 -2.98
CA THR A 56 -1.11 16.57 -4.35
C THR A 56 0.34 16.09 -4.39
N ASP A 57 0.74 15.56 -5.55
CA ASP A 57 2.13 15.13 -5.85
C ASP A 57 3.09 16.30 -6.13
N SER A 58 2.65 17.54 -5.92
CA SER A 58 3.44 18.73 -6.21
C SER A 58 3.40 19.74 -5.08
N ASP A 59 4.50 20.47 -4.91
CA ASP A 59 4.57 21.58 -3.96
C ASP A 59 3.56 22.68 -4.34
N ILE A 60 2.76 23.13 -3.37
CA ILE A 60 1.81 24.22 -3.57
C ILE A 60 2.31 25.47 -2.83
N ALA A 61 2.58 26.52 -3.61
CA ALA A 61 2.91 27.83 -3.07
C ALA A 61 1.64 28.54 -2.58
N ILE A 62 1.58 28.79 -1.27
CA ILE A 62 0.42 29.39 -0.60
C ILE A 62 0.71 30.80 -0.07
N SER A 63 1.76 31.45 -0.59
CA SER A 63 2.13 32.81 -0.22
C SER A 63 0.97 33.78 -0.45
N GLY A 64 0.61 34.55 0.57
CA GLY A 64 -0.47 35.55 0.49
C GLY A 64 -1.88 34.97 0.43
N TRP A 65 -2.04 33.63 0.49
CA TRP A 65 -3.34 33.01 0.75
C TRP A 65 -3.86 33.47 2.11
N LYS A 66 -5.17 33.39 2.32
CA LYS A 66 -5.82 33.88 3.52
C LYS A 66 -6.65 32.78 4.15
N LEU A 67 -6.46 32.60 5.45
CA LEU A 67 -7.44 31.93 6.28
C LEU A 67 -8.44 32.98 6.74
N LYS A 68 -9.73 32.70 6.54
CA LYS A 68 -10.83 33.56 6.95
C LYS A 68 -11.71 32.83 7.95
N ALA A 69 -12.20 33.55 8.94
CA ALA A 69 -13.24 33.09 9.84
C ALA A 69 -14.52 33.89 9.59
N PHE A 70 -15.66 33.24 9.64
CA PHE A 70 -16.94 33.94 9.65
C PHE A 70 -17.19 34.51 11.06
N ASP A 71 -17.64 35.76 11.14
CA ASP A 71 -17.84 36.45 12.42
C ASP A 71 -19.31 36.51 12.84
N GLN A 72 -19.54 36.83 14.12
CA GLN A 72 -20.87 36.99 14.71
C GLN A 72 -21.76 38.07 14.07
N THR A 73 -21.24 38.78 13.05
CA THR A 73 -21.94 39.81 12.30
C THR A 73 -22.30 39.38 10.89
N GLY A 74 -22.02 38.12 10.52
CA GLY A 74 -22.37 37.54 9.24
C GLY A 74 -21.35 37.80 8.12
N THR A 75 -20.09 38.10 8.44
CA THR A 75 -19.05 38.45 7.45
C THR A 75 -17.78 37.61 7.60
N LEU A 76 -17.21 37.15 6.47
CA LEU A 76 -15.88 36.54 6.45
C LEU A 76 -14.79 37.60 6.73
N LYS A 77 -14.02 37.40 7.79
CA LYS A 77 -12.86 38.22 8.15
C LYS A 77 -11.58 37.43 7.98
N THR A 78 -10.56 38.07 7.42
CA THR A 78 -9.22 37.48 7.36
C THR A 78 -8.64 37.38 8.76
N THR A 79 -8.34 36.16 9.19
CA THR A 79 -7.68 35.87 10.47
C THR A 79 -6.18 35.76 10.27
N THR A 80 -5.75 35.19 9.15
CA THR A 80 -4.32 35.00 8.84
C THR A 80 -4.09 35.26 7.36
N THR A 81 -3.04 36.02 7.04
CA THR A 81 -2.46 36.06 5.69
C THR A 81 -1.17 35.26 5.74
N LEU A 82 -1.07 34.24 4.90
CA LEU A 82 0.05 33.32 4.92
C LEU A 82 1.34 34.03 4.44
N PRO A 83 2.47 33.87 5.15
CA PRO A 83 3.70 34.60 4.87
C PRO A 83 4.22 34.45 3.44
N ALA A 84 5.02 35.43 3.01
CA ALA A 84 5.71 35.34 1.74
C ALA A 84 6.73 34.20 1.74
N GLY A 85 6.78 33.43 0.65
CA GLY A 85 7.65 32.26 0.50
C GLY A 85 7.07 30.97 1.07
N THR A 86 5.88 30.98 1.65
CA THR A 86 5.25 29.77 2.18
C THR A 86 4.88 28.79 1.06
N ILE A 87 5.32 27.55 1.23
CA ILE A 87 5.07 26.40 0.36
C ILE A 87 4.63 25.24 1.26
N ILE A 88 3.54 24.57 0.92
CA ILE A 88 3.24 23.25 1.46
C ILE A 88 3.79 22.24 0.45
N THR A 89 4.85 21.53 0.82
CA THR A 89 5.43 20.50 -0.04
C THR A 89 4.40 19.38 -0.31
N ALA A 90 4.58 18.62 -1.37
CA ALA A 90 3.72 17.46 -1.67
C ALA A 90 3.52 16.56 -0.42
N HIS A 91 2.28 16.13 -0.18
CA HIS A 91 1.89 15.21 0.90
C HIS A 91 2.24 15.69 2.32
N LYS A 92 2.34 17.00 2.54
CA LYS A 92 2.77 17.60 3.82
C LYS A 92 1.76 18.57 4.39
N PHE A 93 2.02 18.95 5.63
CA PHE A 93 1.13 19.76 6.46
C PHE A 93 1.64 21.19 6.65
N TYR A 94 0.73 22.07 7.03
CA TYR A 94 1.03 23.42 7.46
C TYR A 94 0.11 23.82 8.61
N LEU A 95 0.69 24.19 9.75
CA LEU A 95 -0.05 24.46 10.99
C LEU A 95 -0.17 25.95 11.25
N ILE A 96 -1.42 26.42 11.36
CA ILE A 96 -1.75 27.78 11.79
C ILE A 96 -2.24 27.67 13.23
N GLY A 97 -1.48 28.21 14.17
CA GLY A 97 -1.79 28.16 15.60
C GLY A 97 -2.10 29.54 16.17
N GLU A 98 -2.87 29.58 17.24
CA GLU A 98 -3.12 30.82 17.99
C GLU A 98 -1.86 31.39 18.66
N LYS A 99 -0.98 30.53 19.15
CA LYS A 99 0.28 30.90 19.84
C LYS A 99 1.40 29.92 19.52
N ASP A 100 2.61 30.26 19.95
CA ASP A 100 3.78 29.38 19.88
C ASP A 100 4.44 29.25 21.27
N PRO A 101 4.57 28.03 21.83
CA PRO A 101 4.05 26.76 21.31
C PRO A 101 2.56 26.56 21.64
N LEU A 102 1.86 25.79 20.82
CA LEU A 102 0.57 25.17 21.18
C LEU A 102 0.82 24.02 22.16
N ASN A 103 0.06 23.94 23.26
CA ASN A 103 0.31 22.97 24.33
C ASN A 103 -0.94 22.67 25.19
N SER A 104 -2.04 22.23 24.56
CA SER A 104 -3.27 21.90 25.29
C SER A 104 -3.17 20.63 26.13
N GLY A 105 -3.82 20.64 27.30
CA GLY A 105 -4.05 19.44 28.10
C GLY A 105 -4.97 18.42 27.41
N ASP A 106 -5.83 18.86 26.50
CA ASP A 106 -6.84 18.01 25.83
C ASP A 106 -6.21 16.99 24.86
N TRP A 107 -5.01 17.26 24.35
CA TRP A 107 -4.23 16.30 23.56
C TRP A 107 -2.98 15.76 24.28
N GLY A 108 -2.92 15.90 25.61
CA GLY A 108 -1.83 15.34 26.43
C GLY A 108 -0.63 16.25 26.63
N GLY A 109 -0.74 17.55 26.31
CA GLY A 109 0.23 18.58 26.71
C GLY A 109 1.56 18.57 25.96
N THR A 110 1.69 17.79 24.88
CA THR A 110 2.88 17.82 24.03
C THR A 110 2.89 19.14 23.26
N ALA A 111 3.95 19.92 23.49
CA ALA A 111 4.12 21.22 22.85
C ALA A 111 4.50 21.07 21.36
N ILE A 112 3.86 21.84 20.50
CA ILE A 112 4.19 21.94 19.07
C ILE A 112 4.27 23.41 18.65
N SER A 113 5.27 23.75 17.84
CA SER A 113 5.37 25.08 17.24
C SER A 113 4.60 25.11 15.92
N PRO A 114 3.64 26.02 15.74
CA PRO A 114 2.97 26.19 14.45
C PRO A 114 3.92 26.78 13.40
N ASP A 115 3.60 26.56 12.12
CA ASP A 115 4.32 27.21 11.02
C ASP A 115 3.97 28.70 10.91
N CYS A 116 2.79 29.09 11.39
CA CYS A 116 2.33 30.46 11.42
C CYS A 116 1.43 30.74 12.63
N ILE A 117 1.62 31.90 13.25
CA ILE A 117 0.74 32.40 14.30
C ILE A 117 -0.44 33.15 13.65
N ARG A 118 -1.66 32.85 14.09
CA ARG A 118 -2.87 33.56 13.67
C ARG A 118 -2.76 35.06 13.95
N GLY A 119 -3.16 35.89 12.99
CA GLY A 119 -3.03 37.35 13.07
C GLY A 119 -4.29 38.12 13.48
N GLY A 120 -5.39 37.42 13.81
CA GLY A 120 -6.73 37.98 13.96
C GLY A 120 -7.52 37.44 15.15
N THR A 121 -8.82 37.74 15.18
CA THR A 121 -9.74 37.42 16.29
C THR A 121 -9.90 35.93 16.55
N ASP A 122 -10.33 35.62 17.78
CA ASP A 122 -10.62 34.28 18.28
C ASP A 122 -11.50 33.47 17.33
N TRP A 123 -11.16 32.20 17.14
CA TRP A 123 -12.07 31.23 16.53
C TRP A 123 -13.00 30.81 17.65
N GLN A 124 -14.26 31.19 17.54
CA GLN A 124 -15.20 31.05 18.65
C GLN A 124 -15.96 29.73 18.52
N ASN A 125 -16.77 29.47 19.55
CA ASN A 125 -17.82 28.46 19.58
C ASN A 125 -19.20 29.15 19.59
N GLY A 126 -19.57 29.83 18.50
CA GLY A 126 -20.81 30.59 18.32
C GLY A 126 -21.53 30.31 16.99
N PRO A 127 -22.71 30.91 16.74
CA PRO A 127 -23.58 30.61 15.60
C PRO A 127 -22.97 30.70 14.18
N ASP A 128 -21.70 31.07 14.07
CA ASP A 128 -21.04 31.64 12.90
C ASP A 128 -19.68 30.98 12.61
N ASP A 129 -19.39 29.81 13.17
CA ASP A 129 -18.05 29.25 13.11
C ASP A 129 -17.77 28.48 11.82
N TYR A 130 -17.00 29.14 10.96
CA TYR A 130 -16.61 28.66 9.66
C TYR A 130 -15.20 29.14 9.35
N LEU A 131 -14.28 28.23 9.02
CA LEU A 131 -13.02 28.57 8.38
C LEU A 131 -13.08 28.39 6.87
N VAL A 132 -12.53 29.37 6.14
CA VAL A 132 -12.41 29.34 4.68
C VAL A 132 -10.98 29.65 4.28
N LEU A 133 -10.41 28.82 3.42
CA LEU A 133 -9.12 29.05 2.79
C LEU A 133 -9.35 29.75 1.44
N GLU A 134 -8.77 30.94 1.28
CA GLU A 134 -8.81 31.74 0.06
C GLU A 134 -7.42 31.86 -0.56
N ASP A 135 -7.30 31.64 -1.86
CA ASP A 135 -6.02 31.78 -2.57
C ASP A 135 -5.61 33.24 -2.81
N GLY A 136 -4.43 33.44 -3.40
CA GLY A 136 -3.92 34.78 -3.73
C GLY A 136 -4.74 35.54 -4.80
N THR A 137 -5.66 34.88 -5.49
CA THR A 137 -6.56 35.48 -6.50
C THR A 137 -7.91 35.91 -5.92
N GLY A 138 -8.23 35.45 -4.69
CA GLY A 138 -9.53 35.66 -4.07
C GLY A 138 -10.52 34.52 -4.28
N THR A 139 -10.07 33.37 -4.77
CA THR A 139 -10.91 32.17 -4.95
C THR A 139 -10.91 31.33 -3.68
N TYR A 140 -12.08 30.84 -3.27
CA TYR A 140 -12.19 29.89 -2.16
C TYR A 140 -11.69 28.52 -2.60
N VAL A 141 -10.72 28.00 -1.86
CA VAL A 141 -10.04 26.74 -2.14
C VAL A 141 -10.67 25.62 -1.34
N ASP A 142 -10.93 25.86 -0.06
CA ASP A 142 -11.52 24.88 0.83
C ASP A 142 -12.21 25.58 2.02
N GLY A 143 -13.11 24.88 2.69
CA GLY A 143 -13.80 25.39 3.86
C GLY A 143 -14.23 24.29 4.82
N VAL A 144 -14.28 24.61 6.11
CA VAL A 144 -14.93 23.75 7.11
C VAL A 144 -15.82 24.55 8.02
N ARG A 145 -17.11 24.23 7.97
CA ARG A 145 -18.18 24.80 8.79
C ARG A 145 -18.59 23.76 9.81
N TRP A 146 -18.49 24.06 11.09
CA TRP A 146 -19.01 23.18 12.13
C TRP A 146 -20.38 23.64 12.62
N GLY A 147 -21.21 22.66 12.97
CA GLY A 147 -22.56 22.89 13.45
C GLY A 147 -22.59 23.21 14.93
N HIS A 148 -23.78 23.59 15.41
CA HIS A 148 -24.12 23.74 16.80
C HIS A 148 -25.26 22.80 17.15
N SER A 149 -25.08 22.01 18.22
CA SER A 149 -26.08 21.07 18.73
C SER A 149 -27.41 21.73 19.15
N ASN A 150 -27.41 23.05 19.37
CA ASN A 150 -28.59 23.84 19.74
C ASN A 150 -29.40 24.36 18.52
N GLY A 151 -28.96 24.08 17.28
CA GLY A 151 -29.67 24.44 16.04
C GLY A 151 -29.31 25.81 15.45
N TYR A 152 -28.39 26.56 16.07
CA TYR A 152 -27.86 27.82 15.54
C TYR A 152 -26.67 27.58 14.61
N ASN A 153 -26.88 26.87 13.51
CA ASN A 153 -25.79 26.58 12.57
C ASN A 153 -25.49 27.81 11.69
N PRO A 154 -24.22 28.04 11.27
CA PRO A 154 -23.85 29.18 10.41
C PRO A 154 -24.64 29.17 9.10
N PRO A 155 -24.93 30.29 8.44
CA PRO A 155 -25.51 30.22 7.11
C PRO A 155 -24.51 29.56 6.14
N ALA A 156 -25.05 28.80 5.17
CA ALA A 156 -24.25 28.36 4.03
C ALA A 156 -23.76 29.58 3.25
N ILE A 157 -22.46 29.66 2.95
CA ILE A 157 -21.91 30.77 2.15
C ILE A 157 -21.90 30.33 0.68
N PRO A 158 -22.52 31.08 -0.25
CA PRO A 158 -22.42 30.78 -1.68
C PRO A 158 -20.97 30.69 -2.14
N ASP A 159 -20.70 29.75 -3.04
CA ASP A 159 -19.40 29.56 -3.70
C ASP A 159 -18.25 29.09 -2.80
N VAL A 160 -18.46 28.86 -1.50
CA VAL A 160 -17.48 28.12 -0.69
C VAL A 160 -17.74 26.62 -0.84
N PRO A 161 -16.70 25.82 -1.14
CA PRO A 161 -16.76 24.35 -1.03
C PRO A 161 -17.26 23.89 0.34
N ASP A 162 -17.68 22.62 0.46
CA ASP A 162 -17.88 22.01 1.78
C ASP A 162 -18.94 22.72 2.67
N ASN A 163 -20.17 22.91 2.18
CA ASN A 163 -21.11 23.85 2.81
C ASN A 163 -22.06 23.24 3.87
N HIS A 164 -22.09 21.90 4.02
CA HIS A 164 -22.79 21.26 5.14
C HIS A 164 -21.98 21.37 6.44
N THR A 165 -22.58 20.99 7.57
CA THR A 165 -21.93 21.08 8.88
C THR A 165 -21.12 19.84 9.20
N ALA A 166 -19.85 20.02 9.56
CA ALA A 166 -19.05 19.06 10.29
C ALA A 166 -19.63 18.84 11.71
N PRO A 167 -19.22 17.77 12.43
CA PRO A 167 -19.61 17.55 13.82
C PRO A 167 -19.24 18.69 14.78
N ASP A 168 -20.07 18.89 15.82
CA ASP A 168 -19.87 19.86 16.91
C ASP A 168 -19.23 19.19 18.14
N VAL A 169 -18.10 19.71 18.62
CA VAL A 169 -17.35 19.12 19.74
C VAL A 169 -16.63 20.14 20.63
N THR A 170 -16.51 19.80 21.92
CA THR A 170 -15.68 20.52 22.92
C THR A 170 -14.51 19.66 23.37
N GLY A 171 -13.32 20.26 23.52
CA GLY A 171 -12.10 19.61 23.97
C GLY A 171 -11.56 18.55 23.00
N LYS A 172 -12.03 18.61 21.74
CA LYS A 172 -11.70 17.70 20.65
C LYS A 172 -11.57 18.51 19.37
N SER A 173 -10.94 17.94 18.37
CA SER A 173 -10.89 18.52 17.02
C SER A 173 -11.87 17.82 16.09
N ILE A 174 -12.11 18.47 14.97
CA ILE A 174 -12.68 17.85 13.78
C ILE A 174 -11.54 17.59 12.79
N GLU A 175 -11.41 16.36 12.32
CA GLU A 175 -10.41 15.97 11.32
C GLU A 175 -11.12 15.49 10.06
N ARG A 176 -10.62 15.96 8.92
CA ARG A 176 -11.03 15.48 7.60
C ARG A 176 -10.67 14.00 7.51
N LYS A 177 -11.63 13.19 7.09
CA LYS A 177 -11.47 11.75 6.94
C LYS A 177 -10.40 11.48 5.91
N SER A 178 -9.78 10.32 6.07
CA SER A 178 -8.87 9.79 5.07
C SER A 178 -9.59 9.42 3.78
N LEU A 179 -8.97 9.67 2.62
CA LEU A 179 -9.52 9.27 1.33
C LEU A 179 -9.65 7.73 1.27
N ASN A 180 -10.86 7.24 1.05
CA ASN A 180 -11.20 5.81 0.99
C ASN A 180 -10.75 4.96 2.19
N GLY A 181 -10.29 5.55 3.31
CA GLY A 181 -9.70 4.91 4.50
C GLY A 181 -8.17 4.85 4.53
N GLY A 182 -7.49 5.69 3.73
CA GLY A 182 -6.05 5.86 3.67
C GLY A 182 -5.49 6.49 4.95
N TYR A 183 -4.30 7.11 4.86
CA TYR A 183 -3.71 7.78 6.02
C TYR A 183 -3.99 9.28 6.02
N ALA A 184 -3.87 9.96 4.89
CA ALA A 184 -3.94 11.42 4.88
C ALA A 184 -5.38 11.96 4.96
N PRO A 185 -5.61 13.00 5.78
CA PRO A 185 -6.92 13.63 5.97
C PRO A 185 -7.32 14.47 4.75
N ALA A 186 -7.78 13.79 3.68
CA ALA A 186 -7.92 14.36 2.34
C ALA A 186 -9.28 14.11 1.67
N GLN A 187 -10.25 13.52 2.38
CA GLN A 187 -11.58 13.32 1.83
C GLN A 187 -12.29 14.67 1.64
N ASP A 188 -12.59 15.05 0.40
CA ASP A 188 -13.27 16.29 0.02
C ASP A 188 -14.37 16.00 -1.04
N THR A 189 -15.57 15.69 -0.56
CA THR A 189 -16.75 15.43 -1.37
C THR A 189 -17.55 16.70 -1.64
N ASN A 190 -17.00 17.87 -1.29
CA ASN A 190 -17.71 19.14 -1.18
C ASN A 190 -18.86 19.10 -0.15
N ASP A 191 -18.74 18.25 0.88
CA ASP A 191 -19.72 18.07 1.94
C ASP A 191 -19.05 17.67 3.28
N ASN A 192 -18.82 18.66 4.15
CA ASN A 192 -18.23 18.45 5.49
C ASN A 192 -18.87 17.33 6.33
N SER A 193 -20.16 17.04 6.13
CA SER A 193 -20.84 15.98 6.90
C SER A 193 -20.37 14.58 6.49
N PHE A 194 -19.96 14.43 5.24
CA PHE A 194 -19.28 13.23 4.75
C PHE A 194 -17.78 13.29 4.96
N ASP A 195 -17.19 14.48 4.97
CA ASP A 195 -15.75 14.67 4.93
C ASP A 195 -15.10 14.76 6.30
N PHE A 196 -15.77 15.24 7.34
CA PHE A 196 -15.17 15.38 8.68
C PHE A 196 -15.67 14.34 9.68
N SER A 197 -14.83 14.04 10.66
CA SER A 197 -15.16 13.23 11.82
C SER A 197 -14.56 13.81 13.09
N VAL A 198 -15.13 13.43 14.24
CA VAL A 198 -14.61 13.86 15.54
C VAL A 198 -13.31 13.13 15.84
N GLN A 199 -12.26 13.89 16.09
CA GLN A 199 -10.97 13.38 16.53
C GLN A 199 -10.84 13.55 18.05
N GLY A 200 -10.89 12.42 18.75
CA GLY A 200 -11.02 12.38 20.21
C GLY A 200 -9.82 12.96 20.97
N THR A 201 -8.66 13.01 20.34
CA THR A 201 -7.43 13.62 20.84
C THR A 201 -6.84 14.41 19.68
N PRO A 202 -6.83 15.76 19.73
CA PRO A 202 -6.30 16.55 18.64
C PRO A 202 -4.86 16.17 18.26
N THR A 203 -4.54 16.24 16.97
CA THR A 203 -3.26 15.77 16.40
C THR A 203 -2.61 16.80 15.49
N PRO A 204 -2.30 18.01 15.98
CA PRO A 204 -1.71 19.06 15.15
C PRO A 204 -0.38 18.62 14.52
N LYS A 205 -0.24 18.85 13.20
CA LYS A 205 0.95 18.57 12.38
C LYS A 205 1.38 19.85 11.68
N ASN A 206 2.62 20.26 11.92
CA ASN A 206 3.27 21.34 11.20
C ASN A 206 4.09 20.79 10.02
N SER A 207 4.80 21.66 9.30
CA SER A 207 5.64 21.29 8.14
C SER A 207 6.76 20.27 8.45
N ALA A 208 7.13 20.10 9.73
CA ALA A 208 8.12 19.11 10.15
C ALA A 208 7.54 17.69 10.27
N ALA A 209 6.22 17.52 10.32
CA ALA A 209 5.58 16.22 10.33
C ALA A 209 5.99 15.40 9.09
N PRO A 210 6.10 14.05 9.17
CA PRO A 210 6.34 13.20 8.01
C PRO A 210 5.33 13.46 6.90
N ALA A 211 5.73 13.23 5.65
CA ALA A 211 4.76 13.21 4.55
C ALA A 211 3.76 12.07 4.78
N MET A 212 2.52 12.25 4.34
CA MET A 212 1.46 11.28 4.52
C MET A 212 0.66 11.17 3.23
N ASP A 213 0.83 10.09 2.47
CA ASP A 213 0.14 9.95 1.19
C ASP A 213 -1.39 9.77 1.36
N PRO A 214 -2.21 10.37 0.49
CA PRO A 214 -3.68 10.31 0.59
C PRO A 214 -4.21 8.89 0.41
N ALA A 215 -3.49 8.05 -0.31
CA ALA A 215 -3.78 6.63 -0.44
C ALA A 215 -2.50 5.80 -0.31
N PRO A 216 -2.46 4.81 0.60
CA PRO A 216 -1.26 3.98 0.78
C PRO A 216 -1.05 2.95 -0.34
N VAL A 217 -2.02 2.80 -1.24
CA VAL A 217 -1.93 1.96 -2.44
C VAL A 217 -2.49 2.73 -3.62
N GLU A 218 -1.72 2.85 -4.69
CA GLU A 218 -2.10 3.56 -5.89
C GLU A 218 -2.15 2.63 -7.09
N LEU A 219 -3.14 2.83 -7.96
CA LEU A 219 -3.31 2.09 -9.20
C LEU A 219 -3.01 2.98 -10.39
N PHE A 220 -2.17 2.49 -11.29
CA PHE A 220 -1.83 3.13 -12.56
C PHE A 220 -2.18 2.21 -13.72
N ASP A 221 -2.67 2.77 -14.81
CA ASP A 221 -2.88 2.02 -16.05
C ASP A 221 -1.54 1.58 -16.69
N ALA A 222 -1.62 0.73 -17.71
CA ALA A 222 -0.43 0.27 -18.45
C ALA A 222 0.38 1.39 -19.14
N ALA A 223 -0.20 2.59 -19.32
CA ALA A 223 0.48 3.77 -19.86
C ALA A 223 1.09 4.66 -18.76
N GLY A 224 0.83 4.36 -17.48
CA GLY A 224 1.31 5.11 -16.33
C GLY A 224 0.38 6.23 -15.86
N ASN A 225 -0.87 6.29 -16.33
CA ASN A 225 -1.85 7.26 -15.85
C ASN A 225 -2.46 6.78 -14.53
N PHE A 226 -2.60 7.69 -13.56
CA PHE A 226 -3.25 7.41 -12.29
C PHE A 226 -4.73 7.03 -12.49
N LYS A 227 -5.17 5.96 -11.84
CA LYS A 227 -6.55 5.44 -11.89
C LYS A 227 -7.28 5.53 -10.55
N GLY A 228 -6.57 5.71 -9.44
CA GLY A 228 -7.18 5.83 -8.12
C GLY A 228 -6.31 5.29 -6.98
N GLY A 229 -6.70 5.66 -5.77
CA GLY A 229 -6.05 5.26 -4.51
C GLY A 229 -6.93 4.36 -3.64
N PHE A 230 -6.29 3.45 -2.91
CA PHE A 230 -6.88 2.41 -2.08
C PHE A 230 -6.12 2.25 -0.75
N ASN A 231 -6.79 1.70 0.27
CA ASN A 231 -6.13 1.39 1.55
C ASN A 231 -5.49 0.01 1.55
N LYS A 232 -6.06 -0.87 0.72
CA LYS A 232 -5.79 -2.29 0.69
C LYS A 232 -5.21 -2.65 -0.66
N ILE A 233 -4.23 -3.54 -0.63
CA ILE A 233 -3.62 -4.08 -1.83
C ILE A 233 -4.66 -4.90 -2.60
N GLN A 234 -5.52 -5.65 -1.90
CA GLN A 234 -6.56 -6.44 -2.56
C GLN A 234 -7.57 -5.58 -3.33
N ASP A 235 -8.00 -4.44 -2.78
CA ASP A 235 -8.99 -3.57 -3.44
C ASP A 235 -8.41 -2.98 -4.74
N ALA A 236 -7.12 -2.66 -4.74
CA ALA A 236 -6.40 -2.24 -5.95
C ALA A 236 -6.30 -3.39 -6.98
N VAL A 237 -5.99 -4.61 -6.54
CA VAL A 237 -5.97 -5.81 -7.40
C VAL A 237 -7.35 -6.08 -8.03
N ASP A 238 -8.42 -5.95 -7.25
CA ASP A 238 -9.80 -6.17 -7.70
C ASP A 238 -10.24 -5.11 -8.72
N SER A 239 -9.74 -3.88 -8.60
CA SER A 239 -10.02 -2.76 -9.51
C SER A 239 -9.12 -2.73 -10.75
N ALA A 240 -7.96 -3.38 -10.71
CA ALA A 240 -6.97 -3.35 -11.80
C ALA A 240 -7.43 -4.10 -13.07
N ALA A 241 -6.90 -3.68 -14.21
CA ALA A 241 -6.93 -4.41 -15.48
C ALA A 241 -5.58 -5.11 -15.74
N ASP A 242 -5.55 -6.06 -16.68
CA ASP A 242 -4.30 -6.67 -17.12
C ASP A 242 -3.32 -5.62 -17.67
N GLY A 243 -2.09 -5.61 -17.14
CA GLY A 243 -1.03 -4.68 -17.49
C GLY A 243 -0.87 -3.50 -16.52
N ASP A 244 -1.81 -3.31 -15.59
CA ASP A 244 -1.77 -2.21 -14.63
C ASP A 244 -0.63 -2.37 -13.61
N THR A 245 -0.25 -1.24 -13.01
CA THR A 245 0.73 -1.16 -11.93
C THR A 245 0.07 -0.74 -10.63
N ILE A 246 0.32 -1.50 -9.57
CA ILE A 246 -0.03 -1.17 -8.19
C ILE A 246 1.25 -0.72 -7.48
N LEU A 247 1.29 0.55 -7.07
CA LEU A 247 2.32 1.11 -6.21
C LEU A 247 1.83 1.05 -4.76
N VAL A 248 2.66 0.55 -3.86
CA VAL A 248 2.32 0.42 -2.44
C VAL A 248 3.32 1.23 -1.63
N HIS A 249 2.83 2.21 -0.88
CA HIS A 249 3.68 3.05 -0.02
C HIS A 249 4.16 2.29 1.22
N ASP A 250 5.04 2.92 1.99
CA ASP A 250 5.54 2.35 3.23
C ASP A 250 4.40 2.22 4.26
N GLY A 251 4.30 1.08 4.91
CA GLY A 251 3.16 0.76 5.77
C GLY A 251 3.09 -0.71 6.15
N THR A 252 2.16 -1.05 7.07
CA THR A 252 1.86 -2.44 7.41
C THR A 252 0.45 -2.79 6.97
N TYR A 253 0.36 -3.69 5.99
CA TYR A 253 -0.89 -4.17 5.37
C TYR A 253 -1.21 -5.55 5.93
N ASN A 254 -2.25 -5.66 6.74
CA ASN A 254 -2.69 -6.94 7.31
C ASN A 254 -3.70 -7.60 6.36
N GLU A 255 -3.20 -8.33 5.37
CA GLU A 255 -3.97 -8.88 4.25
C GLU A 255 -3.44 -10.25 3.81
N ASN A 256 -4.28 -11.02 3.13
CA ASN A 256 -3.89 -12.15 2.28
C ASN A 256 -4.36 -11.80 0.87
N VAL A 257 -3.41 -11.57 -0.05
CA VAL A 257 -3.66 -10.94 -1.35
C VAL A 257 -3.69 -12.01 -2.44
N ASN A 258 -4.83 -12.11 -3.12
CA ASN A 258 -5.07 -13.00 -4.26
C ASN A 258 -4.82 -12.26 -5.57
N VAL A 259 -3.76 -12.64 -6.28
CA VAL A 259 -3.35 -12.03 -7.54
C VAL A 259 -3.71 -12.94 -8.71
N ASN A 260 -4.82 -12.62 -9.37
CA ASN A 260 -5.40 -13.37 -10.48
C ASN A 260 -5.34 -12.64 -11.84
N LYS A 261 -4.74 -11.45 -11.87
CA LYS A 261 -4.54 -10.60 -13.08
C LYS A 261 -3.07 -10.34 -13.35
N ARG A 262 -2.73 -9.99 -14.59
CA ARG A 262 -1.35 -9.68 -15.02
C ARG A 262 -0.95 -8.31 -14.49
N LEU A 263 -0.32 -8.26 -13.32
CA LEU A 263 -0.06 -7.00 -12.61
C LEU A 263 1.42 -6.81 -12.30
N THR A 264 1.84 -5.55 -12.26
CA THR A 264 3.06 -5.18 -11.53
C THR A 264 2.66 -4.64 -10.18
N ILE A 265 3.02 -5.34 -9.11
CA ILE A 265 2.79 -4.93 -7.72
C ILE A 265 4.14 -4.63 -7.10
N ARG A 266 4.36 -3.38 -6.70
CA ARG A 266 5.66 -2.93 -6.19
C ARG A 266 5.51 -2.00 -4.99
N SER A 267 6.39 -2.16 -4.01
CA SER A 267 6.59 -1.13 -3.00
C SER A 267 7.21 0.13 -3.61
N GLU A 268 7.00 1.27 -2.98
CA GLU A 268 7.71 2.51 -3.29
C GLU A 268 9.20 2.45 -2.88
N ASN A 269 9.48 2.15 -1.59
CA ASN A 269 10.82 2.30 -0.99
C ASN A 269 11.50 0.97 -0.64
N GLY A 270 11.11 -0.12 -1.31
CA GLY A 270 11.62 -1.47 -1.07
C GLY A 270 11.08 -2.10 0.21
N TYR A 271 11.66 -3.25 0.59
CA TYR A 271 11.04 -4.12 1.60
C TYR A 271 11.14 -3.63 3.05
N ALA A 272 11.97 -2.63 3.34
CA ALA A 272 12.32 -2.28 4.72
C ALA A 272 11.09 -1.85 5.54
N ASN A 273 10.22 -1.04 4.92
CA ASN A 273 9.08 -0.42 5.59
C ASN A 273 7.72 -0.78 4.95
N CYS A 274 7.71 -1.43 3.78
CA CYS A 274 6.49 -1.94 3.16
C CYS A 274 6.25 -3.41 3.56
N ILE A 275 5.42 -3.61 4.58
CA ILE A 275 5.18 -4.91 5.23
C ILE A 275 3.79 -5.41 4.89
N VAL A 276 3.69 -6.57 4.25
CA VAL A 276 2.44 -7.32 4.10
C VAL A 276 2.44 -8.48 5.09
N GLN A 277 1.52 -8.43 6.05
CA GLN A 277 1.36 -9.43 7.09
C GLN A 277 0.08 -10.24 6.83
N ALA A 278 0.19 -11.57 6.82
CA ALA A 278 -0.96 -12.45 6.67
C ALA A 278 -2.03 -12.13 7.74
N ALA A 279 -3.21 -11.71 7.30
CA ALA A 279 -4.38 -11.55 8.17
C ALA A 279 -4.87 -12.91 8.71
N ASN A 280 -4.76 -13.95 7.89
CA ASN A 280 -5.03 -15.34 8.21
C ASN A 280 -3.74 -16.16 8.07
N PRO A 281 -3.17 -16.70 9.17
CA PRO A 281 -1.96 -17.51 9.12
C PRO A 281 -2.15 -18.86 8.39
N ASN A 282 -3.40 -19.26 8.14
CA ASN A 282 -3.76 -20.43 7.36
C ASN A 282 -3.81 -20.16 5.86
N ASP A 283 -3.34 -19.00 5.42
CA ASP A 283 -3.29 -18.64 4.02
C ASP A 283 -1.96 -18.00 3.60
N TYR A 284 -1.75 -17.87 2.30
CA TYR A 284 -0.55 -17.24 1.73
C TYR A 284 -0.60 -15.72 1.92
N VAL A 285 0.53 -15.03 2.08
CA VAL A 285 0.50 -13.54 2.10
C VAL A 285 0.17 -13.02 0.71
N PHE A 286 0.87 -13.52 -0.31
CA PHE A 286 0.48 -13.38 -1.71
C PHE A 286 0.20 -14.75 -2.33
N GLU A 287 -1.00 -14.96 -2.86
CA GLU A 287 -1.35 -16.09 -3.71
C GLU A 287 -1.47 -15.62 -5.16
N VAL A 288 -0.49 -15.99 -5.98
CA VAL A 288 -0.49 -15.71 -7.41
C VAL A 288 -1.12 -16.89 -8.13
N THR A 289 -2.05 -16.65 -9.05
CA THR A 289 -2.77 -17.70 -9.81
C THR A 289 -2.77 -17.47 -11.32
N THR A 290 -2.04 -16.46 -11.80
CA THR A 290 -1.88 -16.15 -13.23
C THR A 290 -0.43 -15.83 -13.61
N SER A 291 -0.14 -15.90 -14.92
CA SER A 291 1.17 -15.61 -15.50
C SER A 291 1.45 -14.10 -15.61
N TYR A 292 2.69 -13.69 -15.85
CA TYR A 292 3.09 -12.28 -16.06
C TYR A 292 2.82 -11.35 -14.87
N VAL A 293 3.02 -11.85 -13.64
CA VAL A 293 2.91 -11.05 -12.42
C VAL A 293 4.30 -10.67 -11.90
N ASN A 294 4.50 -9.39 -11.59
CA ASN A 294 5.72 -8.91 -10.93
C ASN A 294 5.39 -8.53 -9.48
N ILE A 295 6.10 -9.11 -8.51
CA ILE A 295 6.02 -8.75 -7.09
C ILE A 295 7.40 -8.31 -6.62
N THR A 296 7.54 -7.06 -6.18
CA THR A 296 8.84 -6.53 -5.77
C THR A 296 8.80 -5.61 -4.56
N GLY A 297 9.79 -5.76 -3.68
CA GLY A 297 10.04 -4.80 -2.61
C GLY A 297 9.16 -4.96 -1.37
N PHE A 298 8.61 -6.14 -1.07
CA PHE A 298 7.78 -6.33 0.12
C PHE A 298 8.50 -7.12 1.21
N THR A 299 8.33 -6.74 2.47
CA THR A 299 8.45 -7.71 3.57
C THR A 299 7.15 -8.50 3.66
N VAL A 300 7.21 -9.82 3.56
CA VAL A 300 6.03 -10.71 3.63
C VAL A 300 6.15 -11.67 4.82
N LYS A 301 5.19 -11.63 5.75
CA LYS A 301 5.27 -12.39 7.02
C LYS A 301 3.94 -12.91 7.55
N GLY A 302 4.00 -13.88 8.46
CA GLY A 302 2.84 -14.33 9.27
C GLY A 302 2.04 -15.49 8.69
N ALA A 303 2.36 -16.00 7.49
CA ALA A 303 1.74 -17.20 6.92
C ALA A 303 2.32 -18.47 7.55
N THR A 304 2.00 -18.73 8.82
CA THR A 304 2.71 -19.70 9.68
C THR A 304 2.16 -21.12 9.67
N ASN A 305 0.93 -21.37 9.18
CA ASN A 305 0.40 -22.72 9.14
C ASN A 305 1.14 -23.60 8.11
N GLN A 306 1.10 -24.91 8.33
CA GLN A 306 1.73 -25.90 7.49
C GLN A 306 1.41 -25.68 6.01
N TYR A 307 2.47 -25.68 5.20
CA TYR A 307 2.45 -25.51 3.75
C TYR A 307 2.13 -24.10 3.24
N LYS A 308 1.88 -23.13 4.11
CA LYS A 308 1.66 -21.73 3.71
C LYS A 308 2.98 -21.01 3.47
N ALA A 309 2.91 -19.92 2.72
CA ALA A 309 4.08 -19.22 2.23
C ALA A 309 3.90 -17.71 2.31
N GLY A 310 5.01 -16.99 2.41
CA GLY A 310 5.00 -15.54 2.19
C GLY A 310 4.49 -15.25 0.78
N ILE A 311 5.15 -15.79 -0.24
CA ILE A 311 4.69 -15.66 -1.63
C ILE A 311 4.49 -17.05 -2.21
N TYR A 312 3.29 -17.32 -2.72
CA TYR A 312 2.92 -18.58 -3.36
C TYR A 312 2.57 -18.37 -4.82
N LEU A 313 3.16 -19.20 -5.68
CA LEU A 313 2.91 -19.22 -7.11
C LEU A 313 2.29 -20.57 -7.54
N TYR A 314 1.06 -20.56 -8.07
CA TYR A 314 0.38 -21.72 -8.67
C TYR A 314 0.05 -21.59 -10.18
N SER A 315 0.59 -22.50 -11.02
CA SER A 315 0.31 -22.60 -12.47
C SER A 315 0.68 -21.38 -13.32
N HIS A 316 1.98 -21.05 -13.39
CA HIS A 316 2.47 -19.81 -14.00
C HIS A 316 3.53 -19.97 -15.07
N SER A 317 3.72 -18.88 -15.81
CA SER A 317 4.91 -18.59 -16.59
C SER A 317 5.17 -17.09 -16.55
N TYR A 318 6.43 -16.68 -16.65
CA TYR A 318 6.84 -15.27 -16.75
C TYR A 318 6.52 -14.40 -15.52
N CYS A 319 6.36 -14.98 -14.32
CA CYS A 319 6.26 -14.19 -13.09
C CYS A 319 7.64 -13.78 -12.59
N LYS A 320 7.77 -12.57 -12.03
CA LYS A 320 9.00 -12.07 -11.41
C LYS A 320 8.76 -11.78 -9.93
N VAL A 321 9.54 -12.44 -9.07
CA VAL A 321 9.54 -12.16 -7.63
C VAL A 321 10.93 -11.70 -7.25
N SER A 322 11.07 -10.41 -6.93
CA SER A 322 12.39 -9.83 -6.67
C SER A 322 12.46 -8.83 -5.53
N ASN A 323 13.60 -8.75 -4.85
CA ASN A 323 13.84 -7.77 -3.78
C ASN A 323 12.81 -7.83 -2.63
N ASN A 324 12.25 -9.01 -2.36
CA ASN A 324 11.32 -9.21 -1.25
C ASN A 324 12.04 -9.79 -0.03
N ASN A 325 11.52 -9.54 1.16
CA ASN A 325 11.99 -10.10 2.42
C ASN A 325 10.90 -11.03 3.02
N ALA A 326 10.94 -12.32 2.69
CA ALA A 326 9.97 -13.29 3.21
C ALA A 326 10.45 -13.90 4.52
N LEU A 327 9.81 -13.53 5.62
CA LEU A 327 10.26 -13.94 6.95
C LEU A 327 9.14 -14.38 7.88
N ASN A 328 9.44 -15.30 8.80
CA ASN A 328 8.47 -15.83 9.78
C ASN A 328 7.19 -16.41 9.13
N ASN A 329 7.31 -17.09 8.00
CA ASN A 329 6.24 -17.89 7.37
C ASN A 329 6.55 -19.38 7.53
N TYR A 330 5.67 -20.29 7.09
CA TYR A 330 6.04 -21.70 6.98
C TYR A 330 7.03 -21.90 5.82
N TYR A 331 6.70 -21.47 4.60
CA TYR A 331 7.66 -21.35 3.50
C TYR A 331 7.96 -19.87 3.21
N GLY A 332 9.19 -19.53 2.83
CA GLY A 332 9.50 -18.17 2.40
C GLY A 332 8.78 -17.85 1.08
N ILE A 333 9.24 -18.51 0.00
CA ILE A 333 8.62 -18.46 -1.32
C ILE A 333 8.34 -19.88 -1.79
N ARG A 334 7.10 -20.14 -2.19
CA ARG A 334 6.66 -21.44 -2.72
C ARG A 334 6.17 -21.29 -4.17
N ILE A 335 6.55 -22.23 -5.01
CA ILE A 335 6.09 -22.35 -6.39
C ILE A 335 5.64 -23.79 -6.61
N ASP A 336 4.39 -24.00 -7.00
CA ASP A 336 3.84 -25.30 -7.37
C ASP A 336 3.47 -25.31 -8.87
N GLY A 337 3.71 -26.45 -9.53
CA GLY A 337 3.92 -26.56 -10.98
C GLY A 337 2.85 -25.98 -11.92
N GLY A 338 3.27 -25.74 -13.16
CA GLY A 338 2.40 -25.69 -14.34
C GLY A 338 2.24 -27.08 -14.97
N THR A 339 1.05 -27.40 -15.45
CA THR A 339 0.65 -28.72 -16.01
C THR A 339 1.13 -29.00 -17.43
N PHE A 340 2.06 -28.21 -17.99
CA PHE A 340 2.52 -28.40 -19.36
C PHE A 340 3.97 -28.89 -19.43
N PRO A 341 4.31 -29.81 -20.35
CA PRO A 341 5.69 -30.15 -20.65
C PRO A 341 6.40 -28.91 -21.20
N VAL A 342 7.18 -28.25 -20.35
CA VAL A 342 7.88 -27.02 -20.69
C VAL A 342 9.08 -27.36 -21.57
N ASN A 343 9.12 -26.78 -22.76
CA ASN A 343 10.29 -26.85 -23.64
C ASN A 343 11.39 -25.95 -23.05
N PRO A 344 12.58 -26.47 -22.73
CA PRO A 344 13.65 -25.67 -22.14
C PRO A 344 14.18 -24.55 -23.05
N ASN A 345 13.74 -24.47 -24.31
CA ASN A 345 14.20 -23.50 -25.30
C ASN A 345 13.23 -22.34 -25.61
N THR A 346 12.09 -22.19 -24.90
CA THR A 346 11.06 -21.16 -25.22
C THR A 346 10.95 -20.00 -24.22
N GLY A 347 11.82 -19.92 -23.20
CA GLY A 347 11.92 -18.73 -22.33
C GLY A 347 10.74 -18.49 -21.38
N THR A 348 9.95 -19.52 -21.05
CA THR A 348 8.69 -19.45 -20.27
C THR A 348 8.87 -19.51 -18.75
N SER A 349 9.96 -18.94 -18.21
CA SER A 349 10.40 -19.22 -16.84
C SER A 349 10.07 -18.10 -15.86
N ASP A 350 9.63 -18.47 -14.66
CA ASP A 350 9.53 -17.54 -13.53
C ASP A 350 10.93 -17.14 -13.04
N TYR A 351 11.07 -15.88 -12.64
CA TYR A 351 12.33 -15.25 -12.26
C TYR A 351 12.32 -14.85 -10.79
N LEU A 352 13.12 -15.56 -9.98
CA LEU A 352 13.35 -15.25 -8.57
C LEU A 352 14.72 -14.61 -8.41
N SER A 353 14.82 -13.41 -7.85
CA SER A 353 16.11 -12.72 -7.64
C SER A 353 16.13 -11.81 -6.42
N ASN A 354 17.28 -11.70 -5.74
CA ASN A 354 17.49 -10.76 -4.62
C ASN A 354 16.44 -10.84 -3.49
N ASN A 355 15.79 -11.99 -3.28
CA ASN A 355 14.86 -12.15 -2.16
C ASN A 355 15.60 -12.62 -0.90
N ARG A 356 15.32 -11.98 0.23
CA ARG A 356 15.81 -12.34 1.56
C ARG A 356 14.79 -13.26 2.24
N LEU A 357 15.21 -14.43 2.72
CA LEU A 357 14.33 -15.46 3.28
C LEU A 357 14.81 -15.85 4.68
N VAL A 358 14.09 -15.44 5.71
CA VAL A 358 14.60 -15.47 7.09
C VAL A 358 13.61 -16.10 8.06
N ASN A 359 14.06 -17.01 8.93
CA ASN A 359 13.25 -17.55 10.03
C ASN A 359 11.91 -18.20 9.61
N ASN A 360 11.82 -18.81 8.43
CA ASN A 360 10.63 -19.54 8.01
C ASN A 360 10.62 -20.96 8.63
N GLY A 361 9.47 -21.48 9.06
CA GLY A 361 9.37 -22.78 9.76
C GLY A 361 9.72 -24.00 8.91
N GLY A 362 9.68 -23.88 7.59
CA GLY A 362 9.99 -24.88 6.58
C GLY A 362 11.12 -24.41 5.65
N ALA A 363 11.01 -24.73 4.36
CA ALA A 363 12.02 -24.35 3.37
C ALA A 363 11.99 -22.85 3.05
N ALA A 364 13.16 -22.27 2.86
CA ALA A 364 13.31 -20.93 2.30
C ALA A 364 12.62 -20.85 0.93
N TYR A 365 13.06 -21.68 -0.01
CA TYR A 365 12.38 -21.89 -1.29
C TYR A 365 11.77 -23.29 -1.36
N HIS A 366 10.51 -23.38 -1.77
CA HIS A 366 9.88 -24.65 -2.17
C HIS A 366 9.44 -24.54 -3.63
N LEU A 367 10.13 -25.22 -4.54
CA LEU A 367 9.99 -25.05 -5.98
C LEU A 367 9.44 -26.32 -6.63
N GLY A 368 8.48 -26.16 -7.54
CA GLY A 368 7.96 -27.18 -8.44
C GLY A 368 8.89 -27.45 -9.63
N THR A 369 8.34 -27.94 -10.75
CA THR A 369 9.10 -28.27 -11.96
C THR A 369 9.53 -27.03 -12.76
N ASN A 370 10.69 -27.11 -13.43
CA ASN A 370 11.18 -26.14 -14.44
C ASN A 370 11.40 -24.69 -13.96
N ILE A 371 12.04 -24.51 -12.80
CA ILE A 371 12.35 -23.18 -12.27
C ILE A 371 13.83 -22.87 -12.46
N TYR A 372 14.11 -21.66 -12.92
CA TYR A 372 15.46 -21.10 -13.02
C TYR A 372 15.60 -20.06 -11.91
N PRO A 373 15.92 -20.46 -10.66
CA PRO A 373 16.33 -19.49 -9.68
C PRO A 373 17.54 -18.77 -10.28
N THR A 374 17.38 -17.47 -10.54
CA THR A 374 18.49 -16.69 -11.05
C THR A 374 19.25 -16.14 -9.86
N PRO A 375 20.57 -16.21 -9.92
CA PRO A 375 21.37 -15.83 -8.78
C PRO A 375 21.32 -14.32 -8.63
N GLY A 376 20.58 -13.89 -7.62
CA GLY A 376 20.75 -12.62 -6.95
C GLY A 376 21.25 -12.86 -5.53
N ASN A 377 21.57 -11.79 -4.81
CA ASN A 377 22.04 -11.79 -3.42
C ASN A 377 20.94 -12.24 -2.43
N ALA A 378 20.38 -13.43 -2.60
CA ALA A 378 19.38 -13.95 -1.69
C ALA A 378 20.05 -14.29 -0.35
N GLU A 379 19.73 -13.49 0.67
CA GLU A 379 20.13 -13.74 2.05
C GLU A 379 19.17 -14.77 2.67
N VAL A 380 19.65 -15.98 2.94
CA VAL A 380 18.86 -17.07 3.52
C VAL A 380 19.44 -17.44 4.89
N SER A 381 18.63 -17.35 5.94
CA SER A 381 19.10 -17.69 7.29
C SER A 381 17.97 -18.06 8.26
N GLY A 382 18.23 -19.02 9.15
CA GLY A 382 17.35 -19.31 10.29
C GLY A 382 16.06 -20.04 9.93
N ASN A 383 15.91 -20.53 8.70
CA ASN A 383 14.75 -21.29 8.28
C ASN A 383 14.85 -22.74 8.79
N GLY A 384 13.72 -23.42 8.93
CA GLY A 384 13.67 -24.87 9.19
C GLY A 384 14.43 -25.67 8.14
N PHE A 385 14.56 -25.11 6.93
CA PHE A 385 15.48 -25.55 5.90
C PHE A 385 16.02 -24.36 5.07
N ASP A 386 17.30 -24.00 5.31
CA ASP A 386 18.05 -22.94 4.62
C ASP A 386 18.54 -23.40 3.21
N GLY A 387 17.60 -23.80 2.35
CA GLY A 387 17.90 -24.29 1.00
C GLY A 387 16.70 -24.30 0.04
N ILE A 388 16.91 -24.86 -1.15
CA ILE A 388 15.90 -25.00 -2.21
C ILE A 388 15.30 -26.41 -2.18
N ARG A 389 14.06 -26.55 -1.68
CA ARG A 389 13.32 -27.83 -1.71
C ARG A 389 12.62 -28.01 -3.06
N LEU A 390 12.75 -29.16 -3.70
CA LEU A 390 12.16 -29.43 -5.02
C LEU A 390 11.08 -30.51 -4.96
N ASN A 391 9.90 -30.25 -5.53
CA ASN A 391 8.82 -31.24 -5.64
C ASN A 391 8.79 -31.82 -7.06
N ALA A 392 9.30 -33.05 -7.23
CA ALA A 392 9.49 -33.66 -8.55
C ALA A 392 8.31 -34.56 -8.93
N ALA A 393 7.58 -34.15 -9.98
CA ALA A 393 6.84 -35.06 -10.85
C ALA A 393 7.63 -35.45 -12.13
N ASN A 394 8.80 -34.83 -12.39
CA ASN A 394 9.70 -35.14 -13.51
C ASN A 394 11.19 -35.07 -13.10
N THR A 395 12.06 -35.73 -13.87
CA THR A 395 13.41 -36.22 -13.49
C THR A 395 14.60 -35.25 -13.69
N VAL A 396 14.39 -33.99 -14.11
CA VAL A 396 15.48 -33.03 -14.42
C VAL A 396 15.23 -31.63 -13.85
N VAL A 397 16.19 -31.11 -13.09
CA VAL A 397 16.19 -29.75 -12.51
C VAL A 397 17.38 -28.97 -13.09
N THR A 398 17.17 -27.74 -13.58
CA THR A 398 18.27 -26.89 -14.09
C THR A 398 18.57 -25.74 -13.13
N VAL A 399 19.84 -25.50 -12.82
CA VAL A 399 20.32 -24.39 -11.98
C VAL A 399 21.46 -23.63 -12.67
N SER A 400 21.56 -22.32 -12.46
CA SER A 400 22.66 -21.48 -12.95
C SER A 400 23.00 -20.31 -12.00
N GLY A 401 24.23 -19.80 -12.16
CA GLY A 401 24.98 -18.71 -11.51
C GLY A 401 25.30 -18.82 -10.00
N THR A 402 25.55 -17.70 -9.32
CA THR A 402 26.17 -17.66 -7.96
C THR A 402 25.18 -17.70 -6.79
N TYR A 403 25.25 -18.75 -5.97
CA TYR A 403 24.49 -18.94 -4.74
C TYR A 403 25.36 -18.59 -3.52
N LYS A 404 24.86 -17.71 -2.65
CA LYS A 404 25.43 -17.40 -1.33
C LYS A 404 24.74 -18.18 -0.21
N MET A 405 24.14 -19.32 -0.53
CA MET A 405 23.46 -20.22 0.40
C MET A 405 23.83 -21.68 0.08
N PRO A 406 23.71 -22.59 1.05
CA PRO A 406 23.87 -24.02 0.78
C PRO A 406 22.85 -24.53 -0.25
N LEU A 407 23.29 -25.41 -1.15
CA LEU A 407 22.42 -26.05 -2.13
C LEU A 407 22.05 -27.45 -1.64
N TYR A 408 20.86 -27.59 -1.06
CA TYR A 408 20.33 -28.87 -0.60
C TYR A 408 19.18 -29.34 -1.49
N LEU A 409 19.32 -30.51 -2.10
CA LEU A 409 18.32 -31.08 -3.00
C LEU A 409 17.61 -32.26 -2.32
N TRP A 410 16.33 -32.08 -2.02
CA TRP A 410 15.47 -33.08 -1.39
C TRP A 410 14.26 -33.37 -2.28
N VAL A 411 14.01 -34.64 -2.59
CA VAL A 411 12.91 -35.08 -3.46
C VAL A 411 11.95 -35.96 -2.67
N GLN A 412 10.68 -35.58 -2.70
CA GLN A 412 9.61 -36.16 -1.87
C GLN A 412 9.26 -37.62 -2.22
N TYR A 413 9.58 -38.10 -3.43
CA TYR A 413 9.21 -39.45 -3.91
C TYR A 413 10.46 -40.32 -4.18
N PRO A 414 10.91 -41.12 -3.19
CA PRO A 414 12.00 -42.07 -3.36
C PRO A 414 11.55 -43.23 -4.27
N GLY A 415 12.12 -43.33 -5.47
CA GLY A 415 11.80 -44.41 -6.43
C GLY A 415 11.90 -44.03 -7.91
N GLN A 416 11.98 -42.74 -8.23
CA GLN A 416 12.23 -42.23 -9.59
C GLN A 416 13.69 -41.73 -9.67
N HIS A 417 14.39 -41.98 -10.79
CA HIS A 417 15.76 -41.52 -11.00
C HIS A 417 15.78 -40.00 -11.26
N HIS A 418 15.88 -39.22 -10.19
CA HIS A 418 15.96 -37.76 -10.28
C HIS A 418 17.41 -37.31 -10.52
N LYS A 419 17.61 -36.37 -11.46
CA LYS A 419 18.92 -35.79 -11.77
C LYS A 419 18.86 -34.26 -11.72
N LEU A 420 19.80 -33.64 -11.01
CA LEU A 420 20.10 -32.20 -11.20
C LEU A 420 20.96 -32.07 -12.45
N THR A 421 20.55 -31.28 -13.45
CA THR A 421 21.37 -31.02 -14.65
C THR A 421 21.85 -29.57 -14.67
N ILE A 422 23.16 -29.36 -14.72
CA ILE A 422 23.73 -28.05 -15.06
C ILE A 422 23.89 -28.03 -16.58
N ASN A 423 23.12 -27.20 -17.28
CA ASN A 423 23.11 -27.20 -18.75
C ASN A 423 24.43 -26.71 -19.36
N PRO A 424 24.76 -27.10 -20.61
CA PRO A 424 25.88 -26.52 -21.34
C PRO A 424 25.80 -24.99 -21.37
N GLY A 425 26.91 -24.32 -21.07
CA GLY A 425 26.98 -22.85 -21.00
C GLY A 425 26.50 -22.24 -19.67
N ALA A 426 25.87 -23.02 -18.78
CA ALA A 426 25.54 -22.56 -17.43
C ALA A 426 26.72 -22.81 -16.47
N THR A 427 26.99 -21.84 -15.58
CA THR A 427 27.93 -21.98 -14.48
C THR A 427 27.17 -21.83 -13.18
N VAL A 428 27.24 -22.80 -12.26
CA VAL A 428 26.76 -22.66 -10.87
C VAL A 428 27.97 -22.36 -10.00
N THR A 429 27.94 -21.27 -9.24
CA THR A 429 28.98 -20.95 -8.26
C THR A 429 28.37 -21.01 -6.87
N ILE A 430 28.94 -21.78 -5.96
CA ILE A 430 28.57 -21.84 -4.55
C ILE A 430 29.63 -21.04 -3.79
N ALA A 431 29.23 -20.04 -3.00
CA ALA A 431 30.18 -19.21 -2.28
C ALA A 431 31.05 -20.07 -1.32
N PRO A 432 32.31 -19.69 -1.07
CA PRO A 432 33.23 -20.49 -0.25
C PRO A 432 32.65 -20.83 1.13
N GLY A 433 32.84 -22.08 1.57
CA GLY A 433 32.36 -22.57 2.87
C GLY A 433 30.91 -23.05 2.90
N LEU A 434 30.22 -23.12 1.76
CA LEU A 434 28.84 -23.62 1.70
C LEU A 434 28.77 -25.04 1.11
N ARG A 435 27.81 -25.84 1.56
CA ARG A 435 27.66 -27.25 1.17
C ARG A 435 26.75 -27.43 -0.05
N VAL A 436 27.09 -28.42 -0.89
CA VAL A 436 26.19 -28.97 -1.90
C VAL A 436 25.80 -30.38 -1.48
N GLN A 437 24.56 -30.57 -1.03
CA GLN A 437 24.10 -31.86 -0.55
C GLN A 437 22.89 -32.35 -1.36
N VAL A 438 23.03 -33.54 -1.92
CA VAL A 438 21.96 -34.27 -2.62
C VAL A 438 21.48 -35.44 -1.77
N GLN A 439 20.17 -35.68 -1.74
CA GLN A 439 19.64 -36.92 -1.18
C GLN A 439 20.26 -38.12 -1.89
N ARG A 440 20.58 -39.20 -1.16
CA ARG A 440 21.31 -40.39 -1.67
C ARG A 440 20.75 -41.01 -2.97
N THR A 441 19.49 -40.74 -3.29
CA THR A 441 18.79 -41.26 -4.47
C THR A 441 18.82 -40.32 -5.69
N ILE A 442 19.55 -39.19 -5.62
CA ILE A 442 19.60 -38.16 -6.66
C ILE A 442 21.01 -38.10 -7.26
N GLY A 443 21.10 -38.09 -8.60
CA GLY A 443 22.35 -37.84 -9.32
C GLY A 443 22.56 -36.35 -9.64
N ILE A 444 23.81 -35.91 -9.75
CA ILE A 444 24.17 -34.61 -10.33
C ILE A 444 24.80 -34.87 -11.70
N ASP A 445 24.24 -34.26 -12.75
CA ASP A 445 24.70 -34.28 -14.14
C ASP A 445 25.21 -32.89 -14.51
N VAL A 446 26.53 -32.68 -14.45
CA VAL A 446 27.15 -31.39 -14.76
C VAL A 446 27.55 -31.37 -16.23
N LYS A 447 26.70 -30.81 -17.11
CA LYS A 447 27.00 -30.58 -18.54
C LYS A 447 27.56 -29.17 -18.81
N GLY A 448 27.50 -28.29 -17.80
CA GLY A 448 28.12 -26.95 -17.76
C GLY A 448 29.28 -26.90 -16.76
N SER A 449 29.31 -25.91 -15.86
CA SER A 449 30.33 -25.77 -14.80
C SER A 449 29.70 -25.70 -13.40
N LEU A 450 30.32 -26.38 -12.42
CA LEU A 450 30.02 -26.25 -10.98
C LEU A 450 31.29 -25.78 -10.27
N ILE A 451 31.26 -24.59 -9.69
CA ILE A 451 32.35 -23.97 -8.94
C ILE A 451 31.92 -23.93 -7.48
N ALA A 452 32.61 -24.64 -6.60
CA ALA A 452 32.37 -24.61 -5.17
C ALA A 452 33.70 -24.77 -4.44
N GLU A 453 33.89 -24.05 -3.35
CA GLU A 453 35.09 -24.14 -2.51
C GLU A 453 34.68 -24.54 -1.10
N GLY A 454 35.06 -25.75 -0.68
CA GLY A 454 34.86 -26.22 0.68
C GLY A 454 35.96 -25.71 1.60
N THR A 455 35.71 -25.77 2.90
CA THR A 455 36.75 -25.57 3.92
C THR A 455 37.22 -26.92 4.48
N GLU A 456 38.33 -26.95 5.22
CA GLU A 456 38.79 -28.17 5.91
C GLU A 456 37.72 -28.74 6.86
N SER A 457 36.91 -27.86 7.46
CA SER A 457 35.78 -28.21 8.34
C SER A 457 34.49 -28.54 7.59
N GLU A 458 34.32 -28.07 6.35
CA GLU A 458 33.10 -28.22 5.56
C GLU A 458 33.43 -28.57 4.11
N ARG A 459 33.55 -29.87 3.84
CA ARG A 459 33.75 -30.40 2.49
C ARG A 459 32.51 -30.14 1.63
N ILE A 460 32.74 -29.97 0.32
CA ILE A 460 31.72 -29.57 -0.67
C ILE A 460 30.62 -30.62 -0.84
N ILE A 461 30.96 -31.91 -0.73
CA ILE A 461 30.07 -33.08 -0.94
C ILE A 461 30.23 -34.06 0.23
#